data_AF-A0A3C0BRH7-F1
#
_entry.id   AF-A0A3C0BRH7-F1
#
_cell.length_a   1.000
_cell.length_b   1.000
_cell.length_c   1.000
_cell.angle_alpha   90.00
_cell.angle_beta   90.00
_cell.angle_gamma   90.00
#
_symmetry.space_group_name_H-M   'P 1'
#
loop_
_entity.id
_entity.type
_entity.pdbx_description
1 polymer ?
#
loop_
_entity_poly.entity_id
_entity_poly.type
_entity_poly.pdbx_seq_one_letter_code
_entity_poly.pdbx_strand_id
1 'polypeptide(L)'
;VKTDNRGRIAVDEKFAASIPGIYAIGDVIKGPMLAHKAEDEGIAVAEILAGQAGHVNYDVIPSVIYTAPEVASVGRTEEELKAAGVEYKVGKFPFTANGRAKVNRTTEGFVKVLAEEGTDRVLGVHIIGADAGTMIAEAAVLMEFGGSAEDLARTCHAHPTLNEAVKEAALAVDKRVIHM
;
A
#
# COMPACT_ATOMS: atom_id res chain seq x y z
N VAL A 1 12.36 -30.89 -1.94
CA VAL A 1 11.71 -29.67 -1.44
C VAL A 1 10.21 -29.85 -1.57
N LYS A 2 9.42 -29.66 -0.49
CA LYS A 2 7.95 -29.78 -0.56
C LYS A 2 7.33 -28.57 -1.26
N THR A 3 6.29 -28.80 -2.05
CA THR A 3 5.51 -27.77 -2.70
C THR A 3 4.07 -27.74 -2.20
N ASP A 4 3.39 -26.61 -2.32
CA ASP A 4 1.95 -26.49 -2.12
C ASP A 4 1.16 -27.03 -3.34
N ASN A 5 -0.18 -26.96 -3.26
CA ASN A 5 -1.08 -27.41 -4.33
C ASN A 5 -1.03 -26.54 -5.60
N ARG A 6 -0.29 -25.43 -5.60
CA ARG A 6 -0.07 -24.54 -6.74
C ARG A 6 1.35 -24.64 -7.29
N GLY A 7 2.16 -25.58 -6.79
CA GLY A 7 3.54 -25.80 -7.23
C GLY A 7 4.57 -24.83 -6.64
N ARG A 8 4.18 -24.01 -5.66
CA ARG A 8 5.10 -23.09 -4.97
C ARG A 8 5.83 -23.84 -3.87
N ILE A 9 7.08 -23.47 -3.59
CA ILE A 9 7.86 -24.01 -2.48
C ILE A 9 7.19 -23.60 -1.16
N ALA A 10 6.87 -24.59 -0.32
CA ALA A 10 6.38 -24.32 1.02
C ALA A 10 7.54 -23.90 1.92
N VAL A 11 7.40 -22.73 2.54
CA VAL A 11 8.37 -22.15 3.48
C VAL A 11 7.71 -21.82 4.82
N ASP A 12 8.49 -21.76 5.88
CA ASP A 12 8.08 -21.23 7.18
C ASP A 12 8.24 -19.68 7.24
N GLU A 13 8.01 -19.10 8.42
CA GLU A 13 8.13 -17.65 8.68
C GLU A 13 9.56 -17.11 8.49
N LYS A 14 10.57 -17.99 8.40
CA LYS A 14 11.98 -17.64 8.18
C LYS A 14 12.46 -18.01 6.77
N PHE A 15 11.53 -18.21 5.85
CA PHE A 15 11.80 -18.60 4.45
C PHE A 15 12.46 -19.97 4.29
N ALA A 16 12.51 -20.79 5.35
CA ALA A 16 13.15 -22.09 5.29
C ALA A 16 12.23 -23.11 4.63
N ALA A 17 12.78 -23.86 3.67
CA ALA A 17 12.08 -24.95 3.02
C ALA A 17 12.07 -26.22 3.88
N SER A 18 11.41 -27.28 3.39
CA SER A 18 11.32 -28.57 4.09
C SER A 18 12.66 -29.30 4.31
N ILE A 19 13.76 -28.81 3.74
CA ILE A 19 15.11 -29.40 3.84
C ILE A 19 15.99 -28.39 4.60
N PRO A 20 16.63 -28.78 5.71
CA PRO A 20 17.51 -27.87 6.46
C PRO A 20 18.59 -27.24 5.57
N GLY A 21 18.79 -25.94 5.71
CA GLY A 21 19.77 -25.17 4.93
C GLY A 21 19.31 -24.73 3.53
N ILE A 22 18.10 -25.10 3.12
CA ILE A 22 17.50 -24.64 1.85
C ILE A 22 16.41 -23.61 2.15
N TYR A 23 16.46 -22.49 1.44
CA TYR A 23 15.52 -21.37 1.58
C TYR A 23 14.88 -21.05 0.23
N ALA A 24 13.73 -20.40 0.24
CA ALA A 24 13.07 -19.91 -0.97
C ALA A 24 12.35 -18.58 -0.69
N ILE A 25 12.39 -17.68 -1.68
CA ILE A 25 11.84 -16.32 -1.62
C ILE A 25 11.21 -15.96 -2.98
N GLY A 26 10.55 -14.81 -3.05
CA GLY A 26 10.02 -14.23 -4.27
C GLY A 26 8.87 -15.04 -4.87
N ASP A 27 8.87 -15.14 -6.19
CA ASP A 27 7.77 -15.70 -6.99
C ASP A 27 7.54 -17.20 -6.77
N VAL A 28 8.55 -17.92 -6.28
CA VAL A 28 8.44 -19.37 -6.05
C VAL A 28 7.77 -19.72 -4.72
N ILE A 29 7.43 -18.75 -3.87
CA ILE A 29 6.73 -18.96 -2.60
C ILE A 29 5.35 -18.27 -2.57
N LYS A 30 4.59 -18.44 -1.47
CA LYS A 30 3.30 -17.76 -1.29
C LYS A 30 3.51 -16.24 -1.19
N GLY A 31 2.60 -15.47 -1.78
CA GLY A 31 2.59 -14.00 -1.73
C GLY A 31 2.30 -13.40 -3.11
N PRO A 32 2.26 -12.06 -3.22
CA PRO A 32 2.20 -11.38 -4.51
C PRO A 32 3.53 -11.57 -5.26
N MET A 33 3.44 -11.76 -6.58
CA MET A 33 4.60 -11.91 -7.47
C MET A 33 5.08 -10.52 -7.92
N LEU A 34 5.78 -9.83 -7.03
CA LEU A 34 6.25 -8.46 -7.21
C LEU A 34 7.76 -8.39 -6.92
N ALA A 35 8.47 -7.55 -7.69
CA ALA A 35 9.92 -7.42 -7.58
C ALA A 35 10.36 -6.95 -6.19
N HIS A 36 9.81 -5.84 -5.70
CA HIS A 36 10.14 -5.28 -4.37
C HIS A 36 9.77 -6.23 -3.22
N LYS A 37 8.70 -7.03 -3.35
CA LYS A 37 8.40 -8.11 -2.40
C LYS A 37 9.52 -9.15 -2.37
N ALA A 38 10.02 -9.57 -3.53
CA ALA A 38 11.10 -10.55 -3.61
C ALA A 38 12.43 -9.99 -3.07
N GLU A 39 12.69 -8.70 -3.28
CA GLU A 39 13.85 -7.98 -2.72
C GLU A 39 13.79 -7.93 -1.19
N ASP A 40 12.65 -7.52 -0.62
CA ASP A 40 12.45 -7.47 0.84
C ASP A 40 12.64 -8.83 1.50
N GLU A 41 12.08 -9.89 0.90
CA GLU A 41 12.29 -11.26 1.37
C GLU A 41 13.75 -11.71 1.24
N GLY A 42 14.44 -11.25 0.20
CA GLY A 42 15.87 -11.48 0.00
C GLY A 42 16.73 -10.85 1.09
N ILE A 43 16.41 -9.61 1.47
CA ILE A 43 17.06 -8.92 2.59
C ILE A 43 16.76 -9.66 3.89
N ALA A 44 15.49 -9.97 4.15
CA ALA A 44 15.08 -10.62 5.39
C ALA A 44 15.72 -12.01 5.56
N VAL A 45 15.77 -12.84 4.50
CA VAL A 45 16.43 -14.15 4.60
C VAL A 45 17.94 -14.02 4.78
N ALA A 46 18.59 -13.03 4.15
CA ALA A 46 20.02 -12.77 4.35
C ALA A 46 20.33 -12.34 5.79
N GLU A 47 19.51 -11.47 6.37
CA GLU A 47 19.59 -11.05 7.77
C GLU A 47 19.40 -12.23 8.73
N ILE A 48 18.37 -13.05 8.50
CA ILE A 48 18.10 -14.26 9.31
C ILE A 48 19.29 -15.22 9.27
N LEU A 49 19.86 -15.45 8.09
CA LEU A 49 21.05 -16.30 7.91
C LEU A 49 22.27 -15.73 8.63
N ALA A 50 22.36 -14.41 8.77
CA ALA A 50 23.39 -13.73 9.54
C ALA A 50 23.09 -13.64 11.06
N GLY A 51 22.01 -14.25 11.54
CA GLY A 51 21.60 -14.21 12.95
C GLY A 51 20.93 -12.92 13.39
N GLN A 52 20.46 -12.10 12.44
CA GLN A 52 19.72 -10.86 12.67
C GLN A 52 18.20 -11.09 12.61
N ALA A 53 17.43 -10.03 12.84
CA ALA A 53 15.96 -10.07 12.91
C ALA A 53 15.31 -9.64 11.60
N GLY A 54 15.55 -10.41 10.53
CA GLY A 54 14.91 -10.16 9.23
C GLY A 54 13.39 -10.24 9.29
N HIS A 55 12.72 -9.26 8.70
CA HIS A 55 11.27 -9.11 8.74
C HIS A 55 10.74 -8.51 7.43
N VAL A 56 9.53 -8.91 7.03
CA VAL A 56 8.79 -8.31 5.91
C VAL A 56 7.37 -8.03 6.38
N ASN A 57 6.94 -6.78 6.23
CA ASN A 57 5.56 -6.39 6.51
C ASN A 57 4.67 -6.59 5.29
N TYR A 58 4.09 -7.79 5.18
CA TYR A 58 3.21 -8.15 4.04
C TYR A 58 1.92 -7.35 3.97
N ASP A 59 1.50 -6.68 5.05
CA ASP A 59 0.33 -5.81 5.05
C ASP A 59 0.60 -4.47 4.33
N VAL A 60 1.88 -4.13 4.08
CA VAL A 60 2.32 -2.85 3.52
C VAL A 60 3.24 -3.07 2.29
N ILE A 61 2.84 -3.97 1.39
CA ILE A 61 3.49 -4.12 0.08
C ILE A 61 2.65 -3.37 -0.98
N PRO A 62 3.14 -2.26 -1.55
CA PRO A 62 2.42 -1.56 -2.60
C PRO A 62 2.36 -2.38 -3.89
N SER A 63 1.31 -2.18 -4.69
CA SER A 63 1.19 -2.73 -6.04
C SER A 63 0.92 -1.59 -7.01
N VAL A 64 1.56 -1.64 -8.19
CA VAL A 64 1.47 -0.58 -9.20
C VAL A 64 1.24 -1.18 -10.59
N ILE A 65 0.30 -0.60 -11.32
CA ILE A 65 0.02 -0.86 -12.72
C ILE A 65 0.33 0.42 -13.50
N TYR A 66 1.36 0.37 -14.34
CA TYR A 66 1.90 1.51 -15.09
C TYR A 66 1.12 1.81 -16.38
N THR A 67 -0.21 1.77 -16.31
CA THR A 67 -1.08 2.26 -17.38
C THR A 67 -1.13 3.78 -17.39
N ALA A 68 -1.84 4.38 -18.35
CA ALA A 68 -2.17 5.80 -18.34
C ALA A 68 -3.70 5.97 -18.28
N PRO A 69 -4.29 6.39 -17.14
CA PRO A 69 -3.63 6.72 -15.87
C PRO A 69 -3.06 5.48 -15.15
N GLU A 70 -2.10 5.70 -14.26
CA GLU A 70 -1.54 4.63 -13.42
C GLU A 70 -2.57 4.21 -12.37
N VAL A 71 -2.41 2.99 -11.86
CA VAL A 71 -3.15 2.50 -10.69
C VAL A 71 -2.15 2.03 -9.64
N ALA A 72 -2.30 2.48 -8.41
CA ALA A 72 -1.48 2.05 -7.29
C ALA A 72 -2.34 1.76 -6.05
N SER A 73 -1.94 0.76 -5.26
CA SER A 73 -2.61 0.43 -4.01
C SER A 73 -1.63 -0.08 -2.96
N VAL A 74 -1.93 0.18 -1.68
CA VAL A 74 -1.25 -0.44 -0.53
C VAL A 74 -2.29 -0.69 0.57
N GLY A 75 -2.10 -1.76 1.35
CA GLY A 75 -3.06 -2.20 2.36
C GLY A 75 -4.25 -2.95 1.78
N ARG A 76 -5.36 -2.93 2.52
CA ARG A 76 -6.57 -3.71 2.23
C ARG A 76 -7.55 -2.99 1.33
N THR A 77 -8.25 -3.76 0.51
CA THR A 77 -9.41 -3.34 -0.28
C THR A 77 -10.69 -3.26 0.56
N GLU A 78 -11.71 -2.58 0.04
CA GLU A 78 -13.03 -2.54 0.69
C GLU A 78 -13.68 -3.92 0.80
N GLU A 79 -13.47 -4.77 -0.21
CA GLU A 79 -13.96 -6.14 -0.27
C GLU A 79 -13.31 -7.02 0.79
N GLU A 80 -12.00 -6.89 0.98
CA GLU A 80 -11.27 -7.61 2.06
C GLU A 80 -11.72 -7.16 3.44
N LEU A 81 -11.93 -5.85 3.64
CA LEU A 81 -12.44 -5.32 4.91
C LEU A 81 -13.87 -5.79 5.20
N LYS A 82 -14.77 -5.75 4.21
CA LYS A 82 -16.13 -6.27 4.32
C LYS A 82 -16.14 -7.78 4.62
N ALA A 83 -15.31 -8.56 3.93
CA ALA A 83 -15.20 -10.00 4.15
C ALA A 83 -14.64 -10.34 5.54
N ALA A 84 -13.78 -9.48 6.09
CA ALA A 84 -13.23 -9.61 7.43
C ALA A 84 -14.15 -9.07 8.55
N GLY A 85 -15.27 -8.43 8.21
CA GLY A 85 -16.15 -7.77 9.18
C GLY A 85 -15.51 -6.59 9.90
N VAL A 86 -14.57 -5.90 9.24
CA VAL A 86 -13.92 -4.70 9.78
C VAL A 86 -14.75 -3.50 9.36
N GLU A 87 -15.17 -2.68 10.33
CA GLU A 87 -15.86 -1.41 10.08
C GLU A 87 -14.84 -0.34 9.66
N TYR A 88 -15.15 0.41 8.61
CA TYR A 88 -14.26 1.43 8.07
C TYR A 88 -15.01 2.62 7.48
N LYS A 89 -14.33 3.76 7.45
CA LYS A 89 -14.71 4.98 6.75
C LYS A 89 -13.98 5.08 5.42
N VAL A 90 -14.58 5.79 4.47
CA VAL A 90 -14.02 6.01 3.13
C VAL A 90 -13.89 7.51 2.87
N GLY A 91 -12.68 7.94 2.55
CA GLY A 91 -12.40 9.27 2.01
C GLY A 91 -12.01 9.19 0.54
N LYS A 92 -12.54 10.08 -0.31
CA LYS A 92 -12.19 10.15 -1.73
C LYS A 92 -11.98 11.59 -2.18
N PHE A 93 -11.00 11.80 -3.04
CA PHE A 93 -10.75 13.11 -3.68
C PHE A 93 -10.41 12.94 -5.17
N PRO A 94 -11.15 13.60 -6.09
CA PRO A 94 -10.93 13.46 -7.52
C PRO A 94 -9.82 14.39 -8.04
N PHE A 95 -9.02 13.92 -9.02
CA PHE A 95 -7.99 14.76 -9.64
C PHE A 95 -8.56 15.93 -10.47
N THR A 96 -9.86 15.90 -10.81
CA THR A 96 -10.58 17.06 -11.38
C THR A 96 -10.64 18.25 -10.43
N ALA A 97 -10.47 18.06 -9.12
CA ALA A 97 -10.42 19.10 -8.11
C ALA A 97 -8.98 19.57 -7.79
N ASN A 98 -7.95 18.86 -8.27
CA ASN A 98 -6.55 19.17 -7.97
C ASN A 98 -5.96 20.21 -8.94
N GLY A 99 -5.33 21.26 -8.41
CA GLY A 99 -4.74 22.34 -9.20
C GLY A 99 -3.58 21.90 -10.10
N ARG A 100 -2.70 21.03 -9.59
CA ARG A 100 -1.55 20.50 -10.36
C ARG A 100 -2.03 19.62 -11.53
N ALA A 101 -2.99 18.74 -11.28
CA ALA A 101 -3.61 17.88 -12.29
C ALA A 101 -4.25 18.69 -13.43
N LYS A 102 -4.92 19.80 -13.09
CA LYS A 102 -5.49 20.74 -14.08
C LYS A 102 -4.41 21.35 -14.99
N VAL A 103 -3.34 21.88 -14.39
CA VAL A 103 -2.22 22.49 -15.16
C VAL A 103 -1.53 21.46 -16.05
N ASN A 104 -1.39 20.22 -15.56
CA ASN A 104 -0.78 19.11 -16.29
C ASN A 104 -1.71 18.46 -17.33
N ARG A 105 -3.01 18.78 -17.32
CA ARG A 105 -4.05 18.11 -18.13
C ARG A 105 -4.17 16.60 -17.86
N THR A 106 -3.94 16.19 -16.62
CA THR A 106 -3.99 14.79 -16.14
C THR A 106 -5.03 14.62 -15.04
N THR A 107 -6.27 14.99 -15.33
CA THR A 107 -7.36 15.09 -14.32
C THR A 107 -8.15 13.80 -14.10
N GLU A 108 -7.81 12.73 -14.83
CA GLU A 108 -8.48 11.44 -14.72
C GLU A 108 -8.15 10.77 -13.37
N GLY A 109 -9.18 10.20 -12.74
CA GLY A 109 -9.05 9.39 -11.54
C GLY A 109 -9.20 10.13 -10.20
N PHE A 110 -8.73 9.50 -9.13
CA PHE A 110 -8.93 9.92 -7.74
C PHE A 110 -7.96 9.21 -6.78
N VAL A 111 -7.85 9.75 -5.57
CA VAL A 111 -7.32 9.05 -4.39
C VAL A 111 -8.47 8.55 -3.52
N LYS A 112 -8.35 7.35 -2.96
CA LYS A 112 -9.26 6.75 -1.97
C LYS A 112 -8.47 6.29 -0.74
N VAL A 113 -8.87 6.74 0.44
CA VAL A 113 -8.33 6.33 1.74
C VAL A 113 -9.41 5.54 2.50
N LEU A 114 -9.02 4.39 3.04
CA LEU A 114 -9.84 3.56 3.92
C LEU A 114 -9.25 3.63 5.33
N ALA A 115 -10.05 4.02 6.32
CA ALA A 115 -9.61 4.16 7.70
C ALA A 115 -10.55 3.39 8.64
N GLU A 116 -10.00 2.75 9.67
CA GLU A 116 -10.76 1.98 10.66
C GLU A 116 -11.74 2.87 11.44
N GLU A 117 -12.97 2.42 11.60
CA GLU A 117 -13.94 3.11 12.45
C GLU A 117 -13.50 3.03 13.92
N GLY A 118 -13.53 4.17 14.63
CA GLY A 118 -13.19 4.26 16.05
C GLY A 118 -11.71 4.55 16.37
N THR A 119 -10.75 4.07 15.56
CA THR A 119 -9.31 4.37 15.77
C THR A 119 -8.74 5.33 14.74
N ASP A 120 -9.40 5.50 13.59
CA ASP A 120 -8.95 6.30 12.44
C ASP A 120 -7.66 5.79 11.76
N ARG A 121 -7.15 4.60 12.15
CA ARG A 121 -5.97 3.99 11.53
C ARG A 121 -6.19 3.75 10.04
N VAL A 122 -5.25 4.14 9.18
CA VAL A 122 -5.33 3.86 7.75
C VAL A 122 -5.17 2.35 7.50
N LEU A 123 -6.14 1.78 6.81
CA LEU A 123 -6.21 0.34 6.47
C LEU A 123 -5.85 0.07 5.00
N GLY A 124 -5.99 1.07 4.13
CA GLY A 124 -5.60 0.97 2.75
C GLY A 124 -5.76 2.27 1.97
N VAL A 125 -4.90 2.47 0.98
CA VAL A 125 -4.93 3.62 0.08
C VAL A 125 -4.86 3.13 -1.35
N HIS A 126 -5.72 3.71 -2.20
CA HIS A 126 -5.86 3.33 -3.60
C HIS A 126 -5.90 4.58 -4.45
N ILE A 127 -5.07 4.62 -5.49
CA ILE A 127 -4.89 5.78 -6.35
C ILE A 127 -5.06 5.32 -7.80
N ILE A 128 -5.87 6.04 -8.55
CA ILE A 128 -5.87 6.00 -10.01
C ILE A 128 -5.61 7.42 -10.50
N GLY A 129 -4.53 7.65 -11.24
CA GLY A 129 -4.13 8.99 -11.67
C GLY A 129 -2.70 9.02 -12.23
N ALA A 130 -2.24 10.21 -12.65
CA ALA A 130 -0.82 10.40 -12.98
C ALA A 130 0.05 10.24 -11.72
N ASP A 131 1.23 9.66 -11.86
CA ASP A 131 2.22 9.44 -10.79
C ASP A 131 1.69 8.63 -9.58
N ALA A 132 0.65 7.80 -9.77
CA ALA A 132 0.06 7.00 -8.69
C ALA A 132 1.10 6.08 -8.03
N GLY A 133 1.97 5.47 -8.83
CA GLY A 133 3.05 4.60 -8.34
C GLY A 133 4.10 5.34 -7.49
N THR A 134 4.24 6.65 -7.67
CA THR A 134 5.13 7.48 -6.83
C THR A 134 4.41 7.96 -5.58
N MET A 135 3.17 8.44 -5.71
CA MET A 135 2.39 8.95 -4.57
C MET A 135 2.10 7.87 -3.52
N ILE A 136 1.89 6.61 -3.94
CA ILE A 136 1.53 5.52 -3.01
C ILE A 136 2.59 5.27 -1.93
N ALA A 137 3.85 5.67 -2.16
CA ALA A 137 4.93 5.52 -1.19
C ALA A 137 4.66 6.29 0.11
N GLU A 138 4.00 7.45 0.08
CA GLU A 138 3.71 8.20 1.30
C GLU A 138 2.66 7.49 2.18
N ALA A 139 1.70 6.82 1.54
CA ALA A 139 0.72 5.99 2.23
C ALA A 139 1.36 4.73 2.83
N ALA A 140 2.29 4.10 2.10
CA ALA A 140 3.05 2.96 2.61
C ALA A 140 3.83 3.34 3.87
N VAL A 141 4.56 4.46 3.84
CA VAL A 141 5.29 4.96 5.02
C VAL A 141 4.34 5.23 6.18
N LEU A 142 3.23 5.95 5.95
CA LEU A 142 2.23 6.21 7.00
C LEU A 142 1.72 4.92 7.65
N MET A 143 1.37 3.91 6.84
CA MET A 143 0.86 2.63 7.32
C MET A 143 1.89 1.84 8.11
N GLU A 144 3.18 1.92 7.74
CA GLU A 144 4.29 1.31 8.48
C GLU A 144 4.41 1.88 9.90
N PHE A 145 4.14 3.18 10.07
CA PHE A 145 4.06 3.83 11.38
C PHE A 145 2.72 3.61 12.10
N GLY A 146 1.76 2.92 11.48
CA GLY A 146 0.41 2.74 12.02
C GLY A 146 -0.41 4.03 12.07
N GLY A 147 -0.12 4.98 11.18
CA GLY A 147 -0.72 6.32 11.19
C GLY A 147 -2.22 6.34 10.89
N SER A 148 -2.87 7.41 11.37
CA SER A 148 -4.28 7.69 11.16
C SER A 148 -4.55 8.51 9.89
N ALA A 149 -5.81 8.57 9.44
CA ALA A 149 -6.20 9.49 8.38
C ALA A 149 -6.01 10.95 8.83
N GLU A 150 -6.20 11.25 10.12
CA GLU A 150 -5.88 12.55 10.71
C GLU A 150 -4.39 12.93 10.55
N ASP A 151 -3.46 12.01 10.80
CA ASP A 151 -2.02 12.26 10.65
C ASP A 151 -1.68 12.62 9.19
N LEU A 152 -2.24 11.87 8.23
CA LEU A 152 -2.06 12.13 6.80
C LEU A 152 -2.66 13.47 6.38
N ALA A 153 -3.87 13.78 6.86
CA ALA A 153 -4.57 15.03 6.58
C ALA A 153 -3.84 16.27 7.14
N ARG A 154 -3.18 16.14 8.30
CA ARG A 154 -2.47 17.24 8.97
C ARG A 154 -1.06 17.44 8.45
N THR A 155 -0.49 16.45 7.79
CA THR A 155 0.82 16.58 7.13
C THR A 155 0.78 17.70 6.08
N CYS A 156 1.79 18.57 6.10
CA CYS A 156 1.89 19.68 5.15
C CYS A 156 2.32 19.15 3.79
N HIS A 157 1.43 19.23 2.80
CA HIS A 157 1.70 18.86 1.41
C HIS A 157 2.01 20.12 0.62
N ALA A 158 3.03 20.06 -0.24
CA ALA A 158 3.41 21.22 -1.06
C ALA A 158 2.32 21.58 -2.08
N HIS A 159 2.14 22.87 -2.33
CA HIS A 159 1.15 23.39 -3.28
C HIS A 159 1.82 24.11 -4.47
N PRO A 160 1.42 23.87 -5.73
CA PRO A 160 0.49 22.82 -6.16
C PRO A 160 1.19 21.49 -6.46
N THR A 161 0.73 20.37 -5.89
CA THR A 161 1.20 19.00 -6.19
C THR A 161 0.05 17.99 -6.35
N LEU A 162 0.33 16.83 -6.95
CA LEU A 162 -0.66 15.75 -7.01
C LEU A 162 -0.91 15.13 -5.62
N ASN A 163 0.11 15.07 -4.75
CA ASN A 163 0.01 14.55 -3.38
C ASN A 163 -1.02 15.31 -2.52
N GLU A 164 -1.36 16.56 -2.85
CA GLU A 164 -2.48 17.25 -2.17
C GLU A 164 -3.81 16.48 -2.27
N ALA A 165 -4.00 15.67 -3.33
CA ALA A 165 -5.17 14.79 -3.44
C ALA A 165 -5.19 13.70 -2.37
N VAL A 166 -4.03 13.24 -1.89
CA VAL A 166 -3.91 12.26 -0.81
C VAL A 166 -4.32 12.89 0.52
N LYS A 167 -3.81 14.09 0.80
CA LYS A 167 -4.25 14.90 1.95
C LYS A 167 -5.76 15.14 1.96
N GLU A 168 -6.34 15.57 0.85
CA GLU A 168 -7.77 15.87 0.78
C GLU A 168 -8.62 14.59 0.86
N ALA A 169 -8.15 13.46 0.30
CA ALA A 169 -8.81 12.18 0.49
C ALA A 169 -8.77 11.72 1.96
N ALA A 170 -7.69 12.00 2.69
CA ALA A 170 -7.62 11.76 4.12
C ALA A 170 -8.58 12.67 4.91
N LEU A 171 -8.68 13.96 4.58
CA LEU A 171 -9.70 14.86 5.15
C LEU A 171 -11.13 14.39 4.84
N ALA A 172 -11.34 13.78 3.67
CA ALA A 172 -12.63 13.27 3.24
C ALA A 172 -13.15 12.11 4.09
N VAL A 173 -12.27 11.36 4.77
CA VAL A 173 -12.64 10.30 5.72
C VAL A 173 -13.61 10.84 6.78
N ASP A 174 -13.40 12.08 7.23
CA ASP A 174 -14.24 12.78 8.21
C ASP A 174 -15.14 13.87 7.59
N LYS A 175 -15.28 13.91 6.26
CA LYS A 175 -16.09 14.92 5.55
C LYS A 175 -15.58 16.37 5.76
N ARG A 176 -14.26 16.54 5.87
CA ARG A 176 -13.59 17.84 6.11
C ARG A 176 -12.81 18.38 4.90
N VAL A 177 -13.13 17.91 3.70
CA VAL A 177 -12.48 18.33 2.45
C VAL A 177 -12.64 19.84 2.25
N ILE A 178 -11.58 20.51 1.81
CA ILE A 178 -11.58 21.97 1.59
C ILE A 178 -11.81 22.31 0.11
N HIS A 179 -11.29 21.48 -0.80
CA HIS A 179 -11.38 21.68 -2.25
C HIS A 179 -12.35 20.67 -2.90
N MET A 180 -13.08 21.08 -3.94
CA MET A 180 -13.95 20.19 -4.74
C MET A 180 -13.99 20.63 -6.21
#